data_AF-A0A962FKY3-F1
#
_entry.id   AF-A0A962FKY3-F1
#
_cell.length_a   1.000
_cell.length_b   1.000
_cell.length_c   1.000
_cell.angle_alpha   90.00
_cell.angle_beta   90.00
_cell.angle_gamma   90.00
#
_symmetry.space_group_name_H-M   'P 1'
#
loop_
_entity.id
_entity.type
_entity.pdbx_description
1 polymer ?
#
loop_
_entity_poly.entity_id
_entity_poly.type
_entity_poly.pdbx_seq_one_letter_code
_entity_poly.pdbx_strand_id
1 'polypeptide(L)' 'MPFEPPTPPDTETGSSRANTGAPPDLAPAHELQAYRDMLLIRRLEEKTGQLYGMGFIGGFCHLYIGQEAVVVGMQM' A
#
# COMPACT_ATOMS: atom_id res chain seq x y z
N MET A 1 -35.67 37.30 -36.33
CA MET A 1 -34.84 36.22 -35.76
C MET A 1 -34.58 36.58 -34.31
N PRO A 2 -35.13 35.84 -33.33
CA PRO A 2 -34.98 36.17 -31.92
C PRO A 2 -33.55 35.87 -31.45
N PHE A 3 -32.93 36.83 -30.75
CA PHE A 3 -31.61 36.71 -30.15
C PHE A 3 -31.78 35.97 -28.81
N GLU A 4 -31.24 34.75 -28.66
CA GLU A 4 -31.27 34.00 -27.40
C GLU A 4 -30.21 34.54 -26.42
N PRO A 5 -30.53 34.72 -25.13
CA PRO A 5 -29.55 35.14 -24.13
C PRO A 5 -28.53 34.02 -23.85
N PRO A 6 -27.28 34.37 -23.49
CA PRO A 6 -26.25 33.37 -23.20
C PRO A 6 -26.63 32.57 -21.95
N THR A 7 -26.58 31.25 -22.06
CA THR A 7 -26.74 30.32 -20.93
C THR A 7 -25.67 30.59 -19.86
N PRO A 8 -26.03 30.55 -18.55
CA PRO A 8 -25.05 30.71 -17.48
C PRO A 8 -23.98 29.60 -17.55
N PRO A 9 -22.74 29.87 -17.10
CA PRO A 9 -21.67 28.89 -17.16
C PRO A 9 -22.04 27.66 -16.35
N ASP A 10 -21.86 26.48 -16.97
CA ASP A 10 -22.00 25.19 -16.31
C ASP A 10 -21.20 25.23 -15.01
N THR A 11 -21.92 25.12 -13.89
CA THR A 11 -21.32 25.00 -12.58
C THR A 11 -20.62 23.66 -12.56
N GLU A 12 -19.33 23.65 -12.91
CA GLU A 12 -18.46 22.50 -12.72
C GLU A 12 -18.51 22.15 -11.25
N THR A 13 -19.32 21.15 -10.95
CA THR A 13 -19.47 20.57 -9.62
C THR A 13 -18.13 19.90 -9.35
N GLY A 14 -17.25 20.65 -8.69
CA GLY A 14 -15.92 20.20 -8.30
C GLY A 14 -16.03 18.85 -7.64
N SER A 15 -15.42 17.86 -8.29
CA SER A 15 -15.27 16.49 -7.85
C SER A 15 -15.08 16.45 -6.33
N SER A 16 -16.05 15.86 -5.64
CA SER A 16 -15.96 15.43 -4.25
C SER A 16 -14.56 14.86 -4.02
N ARG A 17 -13.75 15.56 -3.21
CA ARG A 17 -12.48 15.02 -2.74
C ARG A 17 -12.84 13.74 -2.00
N ALA A 18 -12.30 12.64 -2.51
CA ALA A 18 -12.50 11.31 -1.98
C ALA A 18 -12.42 11.33 -0.46
N ASN A 19 -13.47 10.79 0.15
CA ASN A 19 -13.52 10.33 1.52
C ASN A 19 -12.12 9.88 1.96
N THR A 20 -11.46 10.62 2.86
CA THR A 20 -10.29 10.12 3.57
C THR A 20 -10.81 8.98 4.42
N GLY A 21 -10.77 7.79 3.83
CA GLY A 21 -11.36 6.57 4.37
C GLY A 21 -10.89 6.42 5.80
N ALA A 22 -11.85 6.35 6.72
CA ALA A 22 -11.61 5.86 8.06
C ALA A 22 -10.73 4.60 7.95
N PRO A 23 -9.77 4.39 8.87
CA PRO A 23 -8.95 3.18 8.86
C PRO A 23 -9.90 1.98 8.74
N PRO A 24 -9.59 1.01 7.86
CA PRO A 24 -10.40 -0.19 7.73
C PRO A 24 -10.60 -0.77 9.14
N ASP A 25 -11.80 -1.27 9.43
CA ASP A 25 -12.12 -1.85 10.73
C ASP A 25 -11.29 -3.13 10.90
N LEU A 26 -10.07 -2.98 11.40
CA LEU A 26 -9.10 -4.04 11.57
C LEU A 26 -9.49 -4.80 12.82
N ALA A 27 -10.25 -5.88 12.65
CA ALA A 27 -10.51 -6.79 13.76
C ALA A 27 -9.17 -7.19 14.42
N PRO A 28 -9.09 -7.26 15.77
CA PRO A 28 -7.81 -7.50 16.47
C PRO A 28 -7.05 -8.75 16.02
N ALA A 29 -7.76 -9.76 15.51
CA ALA A 29 -7.17 -10.95 14.93
C ALA A 29 -6.42 -10.67 13.61
N HIS A 30 -6.98 -9.81 12.75
CA HIS A 30 -6.34 -9.40 11.50
C HIS A 30 -5.10 -8.52 11.76
N GLU A 31 -5.14 -7.63 12.75
CA GLU A 31 -3.96 -6.84 13.16
C GLU A 31 -2.82 -7.72 13.65
N LEU A 32 -3.13 -8.71 14.48
CA LEU A 32 -2.12 -9.63 15.00
C LEU A 32 -1.53 -10.49 13.89
N GLN A 33 -2.35 -10.92 12.94
CA GLN A 33 -1.89 -11.68 11.78
C GLN A 33 -0.98 -10.83 10.89
N ALA A 34 -1.39 -9.60 10.58
CA ALA A 34 -0.59 -8.62 9.85
C ALA A 34 0.80 -8.42 10.44
N TYR A 35 0.83 -8.21 11.75
CA TYR A 35 2.07 -8.01 12.49
C TYR A 35 2.97 -9.23 12.41
N ARG A 36 2.40 -10.43 12.53
CA ARG A 36 3.15 -11.69 12.37
C ARG A 36 3.73 -11.84 10.97
N ASP A 37 2.95 -11.51 9.94
CA ASP A 37 3.38 -11.64 8.55
C ASP A 37 4.50 -10.64 8.23
N MET A 38 4.36 -9.38 8.66
CA MET A 38 5.42 -8.38 8.52
C MET A 38 6.72 -8.79 9.24
N LEU A 39 6.61 -9.30 10.46
CA LEU A 39 7.78 -9.80 11.21
C LEU A 39 8.43 -11.00 10.53
N LEU A 40 7.62 -11.93 10.01
CA LEU A 40 8.13 -13.10 9.30
C LEU A 40 8.93 -12.69 8.07
N ILE A 41 8.39 -11.78 7.26
CA ILE A 41 9.07 -11.26 6.07
C ILE A 41 10.40 -10.61 6.48
N ARG A 42 10.39 -9.71 7.48
CA ARG A 42 11.62 -9.08 7.98
C ARG A 42 12.69 -10.10 8.38
N ARG A 43 12.31 -11.13 9.15
CA ARG A 43 13.25 -12.16 9.63
C ARG A 43 13.77 -13.04 8.51
N LEU A 44 12.92 -13.39 7.55
CA LEU A 44 13.32 -14.14 6.37
C LEU A 44 14.39 -13.38 5.59
N GLU A 45 14.16 -12.08 5.36
CA GLU A 45 15.08 -11.26 4.58
C GLU A 45 16.38 -10.95 5.31
N GLU A 46 16.34 -10.70 6.61
CA GLU A 46 17.54 -10.61 7.44
C GLU A 46 18.38 -11.89 7.32
N LYS A 47 17.74 -13.07 7.37
CA LYS A 47 18.43 -14.35 7.23
C LYS A 47 18.96 -14.57 5.81
N THR A 48 18.19 -14.18 4.81
CA THR A 48 18.59 -14.26 3.40
C THR A 48 19.79 -13.35 3.14
N GLY A 49 19.81 -12.14 3.68
CA GLY A 49 20.95 -11.23 3.63
C GLY A 49 22.20 -11.80 4.31
N GLN A 50 22.05 -12.45 5.46
CA GLN A 50 23.15 -13.16 6.13
C GLN A 50 23.72 -14.29 5.26
N LEU A 51 22.85 -15.17 4.73
CA LEU A 51 23.27 -16.31 3.91
C LEU A 51 23.89 -15.86 2.58
N TYR A 52 23.41 -14.75 2.01
CA TYR A 52 24.02 -14.11 0.86
C TYR A 52 25.44 -13.59 1.17
N GLY A 53 25.62 -12.91 2.30
CA GLY A 53 26.95 -12.45 2.75
C GLY A 53 27.93 -13.60 3.04
N MET A 54 27.41 -14.77 3.42
CA MET A 54 28.19 -16.01 3.62
C MET A 54 28.44 -16.78 2.31
N GLY A 55 27.90 -16.33 1.18
CA GLY A 55 28.07 -16.96 -0.14
C GLY A 55 27.21 -18.21 -0.38
N PHE A 56 26.22 -18.48 0.47
CA PHE A 56 25.27 -19.60 0.26
C PHE A 56 24.20 -19.29 -0.79
N ILE A 57 24.02 -18.02 -1.15
CA ILE A 57 23.09 -17.56 -2.19
C ILE A 57 23.92 -16.90 -3.29
N GLY A 58 23.89 -17.48 -4.50
CA GLY A 58 24.59 -16.95 -5.67
C GLY A 58 23.71 -16.01 -6.52
N GLY A 59 24.35 -15.12 -7.29
CA GLY A 59 23.66 -14.17 -8.16
C GLY A 59 23.26 -12.89 -7.43
N PHE A 60 22.05 -12.39 -7.68
CA PHE A 60 21.52 -11.17 -7.05
C PHE A 60 20.55 -11.53 -5.93
N CYS A 61 20.65 -10.82 -4.80
CA CYS A 61 19.74 -10.95 -3.67
C CYS A 61 19.09 -9.60 -3.39
N HIS A 62 17.83 -9.45 -3.81
CA HIS A 62 17.05 -8.25 -3.55
C HIS A 62 16.28 -8.43 -2.25
N LEU A 63 16.50 -7.53 -1.31
CA LEU A 63 15.83 -7.53 -0.01
C LEU A 63 14.76 -6.44 -0.02
N TYR A 64 13.57 -6.78 0.47
CA TYR A 64 12.39 -5.91 0.61
C TYR A 64 12.29 -5.28 2.02
N ILE A 65 13.41 -5.23 2.75
CA ILE A 65 13.48 -4.79 4.14
C ILE A 65 12.96 -3.36 4.23
N GLY A 66 11.96 -3.15 5.08
CA GLY A 66 11.30 -1.85 5.27
C GLY A 66 10.10 -1.60 4.38
N GLN A 67 9.76 -2.53 3.48
CA GLN A 67 8.57 -2.46 2.62
C GLN A 67 7.53 -3.55 2.96
N GLU A 68 7.64 -4.18 4.13
CA GLU A 68 6.76 -5.30 4.50
C GLU A 68 5.29 -4.87 4.64
N ALA A 69 5.06 -3.64 5.09
CA ALA A 69 3.71 -3.08 5.19
C ALA A 69 3.02 -2.94 3.82
N VAL A 70 3.77 -2.78 2.73
CA VAL A 70 3.21 -2.66 1.38
C VAL A 70 2.61 -3.99 0.94
N VAL A 71 3.37 -5.08 1.06
CA VAL A 71 2.88 -6.41 0.64
C VAL A 71 1.77 -6.93 1.56
N VAL A 72 1.91 -6.74 2.87
CA VAL A 72 0.90 -7.16 3.84
C VAL A 72 -0.38 -6.34 3.68
N GLY A 73 -0.28 -5.02 3.51
CA GLY A 73 -1.44 -4.16 3.28
C GLY A 73 -2.15 -4.42 1.96
N MET A 74 -1.47 -4.95 0.94
CA MET A 74 -2.08 -5.39 -0.31
C MET A 74 -2.81 -6.74 -0.20
N GLN A 75 -2.52 -7.55 0.82
CA GLN A 75 -3.09 -8.88 1.02
C GLN A 75 -4.25 -8.92 2.04
N MET A 76 -4.54 -7.80 2.69
CA MET A 76 -5.69 -7.59 3.58
C MET A 76 -6.95 -7.26 2.81
#